data_AF-A0A5E4JMT0-F1
#
_entry.id   AF-A0A5E4JMT0-F1
#
_cell.length_a   1.000
_cell.length_b   1.000
_cell.length_c   1.000
_cell.angle_alpha   90.00
_cell.angle_beta   90.00
_cell.angle_gamma   90.00
#
_symmetry.space_group_name_H-M   'P 1'
#
loop_
_entity.id
_entity.type
_entity.pdbx_description
1 polymer ?
#
loop_
_entity_poly.entity_id
_entity_poly.type
_entity_poly.pdbx_seq_one_letter_code
_entity_poly.pdbx_strand_id
1 'polypeptide(L)'
;MTDTIARLRVGKLDFETMVDLDSAMKMKKGIAVNISEVIRDNFIYTDLKKGMKAGKAELELSFGTTDLNTCVERIVKKGDIEVTQEFRDEALENRRKQIIDFLSKNAVNAQSGRPFTPDLLESSLKQAGVKIENVSVDKQINKILEGLKRIIPIKIETKKIKIKIPAQFTGQTYGLIQEYKEKEEWLSDGSLEVILNIPVGVQMDFYDRLNKITHGAAITSEIKE
;
A
#
# COMPACT_ATOMS: atom_id res chain seq x y z
N MET A 1 -5.17 24.65 1.20
CA MET A 1 -5.32 24.20 -0.20
C MET A 1 -4.00 24.50 -0.87
N THR A 2 -3.28 23.45 -1.24
CA THR A 2 -1.93 23.53 -1.78
C THR A 2 -2.01 23.08 -3.22
N ASP A 3 -1.63 23.95 -4.14
CA ASP A 3 -1.65 23.64 -5.57
C ASP A 3 -0.31 23.04 -5.98
N THR A 4 -0.33 22.08 -6.91
CA THR A 4 0.86 21.37 -7.34
C THR A 4 0.77 20.89 -8.79
N ILE A 5 1.92 20.52 -9.36
CA ILE A 5 2.01 19.99 -10.73
C ILE A 5 1.73 18.48 -10.69
N ALA A 6 0.79 18.05 -11.53
CA ALA A 6 0.64 16.64 -11.91
C ALA A 6 1.22 16.44 -13.31
N ARG A 7 2.04 15.41 -13.50
CA ARG A 7 2.75 15.10 -14.74
C ARG A 7 2.51 13.65 -15.17
N LEU A 8 2.29 13.41 -16.45
CA LEU A 8 2.21 12.07 -17.04
C LEU A 8 2.97 12.04 -18.36
N ARG A 9 3.87 11.06 -18.48
CA ARG A 9 4.55 10.78 -19.75
C ARG A 9 3.78 9.74 -20.56
N VAL A 10 3.46 10.08 -21.81
CA VAL A 10 2.83 9.16 -22.77
C VAL A 10 3.73 9.06 -24.00
N GLY A 11 4.36 7.90 -24.17
CA GLY A 11 5.38 7.71 -25.20
C GLY A 11 6.58 8.64 -24.99
N LYS A 12 6.78 9.57 -25.92
CA LYS A 12 7.89 10.55 -25.88
C LYS A 12 7.46 11.93 -25.41
N LEU A 13 6.17 12.16 -25.16
CA LEU A 13 5.63 13.44 -24.75
C LEU A 13 5.30 13.44 -23.25
N ASP A 14 5.61 14.56 -22.60
CA ASP A 14 5.23 14.85 -21.22
C ASP A 14 3.99 15.75 -21.23
N PHE A 15 3.06 15.49 -20.30
CA PHE A 15 1.85 16.28 -20.12
C PHE A 15 1.74 16.70 -18.67
N GLU A 16 1.56 17.98 -18.42
CA GLU A 16 1.56 18.63 -17.11
C GLU A 16 0.31 19.50 -16.92
N THR A 17 -0.20 19.57 -15.70
CA THR A 17 -1.31 20.47 -15.32
C THR A 17 -1.20 20.85 -13.84
N MET A 18 -1.76 22.00 -13.46
CA MET A 18 -1.88 22.39 -12.05
C MET A 18 -3.13 21.76 -11.44
N VAL A 19 -2.99 21.16 -10.26
CA VAL A 19 -4.08 20.52 -9.51
C VAL A 19 -4.03 20.86 -8.03
N ASP A 20 -5.17 20.76 -7.35
CA ASP A 20 -5.23 20.75 -5.89
C ASP A 20 -4.62 19.43 -5.36
N LEU A 21 -3.58 19.52 -4.53
CA LEU A 21 -2.82 18.36 -4.05
C LEU A 21 -3.70 17.35 -3.31
N ASP A 22 -4.53 17.81 -2.38
CA ASP A 22 -5.33 16.92 -1.52
C ASP A 22 -6.38 16.17 -2.34
N SER A 23 -7.09 16.90 -3.20
CA SER A 23 -8.13 16.36 -4.06
C SER A 23 -7.55 15.41 -5.12
N ALA A 24 -6.40 15.77 -5.72
CA ALA A 24 -5.68 14.90 -6.64
C ALA A 24 -5.19 13.60 -5.97
N MET A 25 -4.67 13.69 -4.74
CA MET A 25 -4.20 12.51 -3.99
C MET A 25 -5.35 11.57 -3.61
N LYS A 26 -6.52 12.11 -3.23
CA LYS A 26 -7.74 11.32 -3.01
C LYS A 26 -8.17 10.61 -4.28
N MET A 27 -8.23 11.32 -5.41
CA MET A 27 -8.56 10.75 -6.72
C MET A 27 -7.60 9.64 -7.14
N LYS A 28 -6.28 9.83 -6.92
CA LYS A 28 -5.25 8.82 -7.21
C LYS A 28 -5.41 7.56 -6.35
N LYS A 29 -5.93 7.68 -5.12
CA LYS A 29 -6.29 6.56 -4.24
C LYS A 29 -7.62 5.89 -4.60
N GLY A 30 -8.33 6.36 -5.63
CA GLY A 30 -9.63 5.85 -6.04
C GLY A 30 -10.81 6.33 -5.17
N ILE A 31 -10.59 7.34 -4.33
CA ILE A 31 -11.66 7.99 -3.55
C ILE A 31 -12.44 8.90 -4.51
N ALA A 32 -13.78 8.82 -4.46
CA ALA A 32 -14.63 9.67 -5.28
C ALA A 32 -14.45 11.14 -4.91
N VAL A 33 -14.05 11.96 -5.89
CA VAL A 33 -13.84 13.41 -5.77
C VAL A 33 -14.35 14.05 -7.06
N ASN A 34 -14.97 15.22 -6.96
CA ASN A 34 -15.40 15.96 -8.15
C ASN A 34 -14.16 16.49 -8.89
N ILE A 35 -14.07 16.26 -10.20
CA ILE A 35 -12.94 16.73 -11.02
C ILE A 35 -12.75 18.25 -10.94
N SER A 36 -13.83 19.01 -10.71
CA SER A 36 -13.76 20.47 -10.53
C SER A 36 -13.01 20.90 -9.27
N GLU A 37 -12.95 20.05 -8.24
CA GLU A 37 -12.16 20.29 -7.02
C GLU A 37 -10.67 20.00 -7.25
N VAL A 38 -10.34 19.18 -8.25
CA VAL A 38 -8.98 18.79 -8.59
C VAL A 38 -8.34 19.81 -9.53
N ILE A 39 -9.07 20.31 -10.52
CA ILE A 39 -8.53 21.18 -11.57
C ILE A 39 -8.24 22.59 -11.02
N ARG A 40 -7.00 23.07 -11.21
CA ARG A 40 -6.61 24.46 -10.93
C ARG A 40 -6.26 25.27 -12.18
N ASP A 41 -5.99 24.60 -13.29
CA ASP A 41 -5.73 25.22 -14.59
C ASP A 41 -6.60 24.59 -15.69
N ASN A 42 -7.10 25.41 -16.61
CA ASN A 42 -7.98 25.02 -17.71
C ASN A 42 -7.24 24.45 -18.92
N PHE A 43 -5.92 24.27 -18.84
CA PHE A 43 -5.09 23.79 -19.94
C PHE A 43 -4.15 22.67 -19.49
N ILE A 44 -3.80 21.83 -20.46
CA ILE A 44 -2.73 20.84 -20.33
C ILE A 44 -1.52 21.36 -21.08
N TYR A 45 -0.35 21.22 -20.46
CA TYR A 45 0.91 21.73 -20.94
C TYR A 45 1.84 20.59 -21.32
N THR A 46 2.69 20.78 -22.32
CA THR A 46 3.88 19.94 -22.51
C THR A 46 5.03 20.36 -21.59
N ASP A 47 5.00 21.61 -21.13
CA ASP A 47 5.89 22.16 -20.10
C ASP A 47 5.16 23.32 -19.41
N LEU A 48 4.67 23.08 -18.20
CA LEU A 48 3.87 24.04 -17.44
C LEU A 48 4.73 25.25 -17.03
N LYS A 49 6.00 25.02 -16.67
CA LYS A 49 6.92 26.10 -16.23
C LYS A 49 7.24 27.08 -17.35
N LYS A 50 7.26 26.62 -18.60
CA LYS A 50 7.44 27.47 -19.78
C LYS A 50 6.11 27.93 -20.41
N GLY A 51 4.97 27.52 -19.88
CA GLY A 51 3.64 27.84 -20.42
C GLY A 51 3.36 27.22 -21.79
N MET A 52 4.07 26.15 -22.18
CA MET A 52 3.89 25.49 -23.48
C MET A 52 2.67 24.57 -23.43
N LYS A 53 1.58 24.94 -24.11
CA LYS A 53 0.32 24.19 -24.14
C LYS A 53 0.41 23.00 -25.09
N ALA A 54 -0.18 21.88 -24.68
CA ALA A 54 -0.33 20.71 -25.54
C ALA A 54 -1.30 21.02 -26.70
N GLY A 55 -0.92 20.62 -27.91
CA GLY A 55 -1.76 20.74 -29.09
C GLY A 55 -2.88 19.70 -29.09
N LYS A 56 -3.99 20.01 -29.78
CA LYS A 56 -5.12 19.07 -29.92
C LYS A 56 -4.72 17.72 -30.50
N ALA A 57 -3.84 17.71 -31.51
CA ALA A 57 -3.35 16.48 -32.13
C ALA A 57 -2.54 15.61 -31.15
N GLU A 58 -1.76 16.22 -30.25
CA GLU A 58 -0.95 15.52 -29.26
C GLU A 58 -1.83 14.91 -28.17
N LEU A 59 -2.85 15.66 -27.73
CA LEU A 59 -3.85 15.18 -26.77
C LEU A 59 -4.64 14.01 -27.35
N GLU A 60 -5.14 14.14 -28.58
CA GLU A 60 -5.89 13.07 -29.25
C GLU A 60 -5.04 11.82 -29.44
N LEU A 61 -3.77 11.97 -29.86
CA LEU A 61 -2.85 10.84 -30.03
C LEU A 61 -2.52 10.13 -28.70
N SER A 62 -2.38 10.88 -27.61
CA SER A 62 -1.89 10.36 -26.32
C SER A 62 -3.01 9.89 -25.39
N PHE A 63 -4.14 10.61 -25.40
CA PHE A 63 -5.28 10.38 -24.52
C PHE A 63 -6.49 9.79 -25.25
N GLY A 64 -6.59 9.92 -26.58
CA GLY A 64 -7.76 9.53 -27.37
C GLY A 64 -8.93 10.52 -27.22
N THR A 65 -8.65 11.71 -26.71
CA THR A 65 -9.63 12.78 -26.49
C THR A 65 -8.92 14.11 -26.26
N THR A 66 -9.61 15.22 -26.52
CA THR A 66 -9.20 16.57 -26.12
C THR A 66 -9.98 17.11 -24.91
N ASP A 67 -10.83 16.28 -24.30
CA ASP A 67 -11.59 16.68 -23.11
C ASP A 67 -10.66 16.89 -21.91
N LEU A 68 -10.67 18.10 -21.35
CA LEU A 68 -9.79 18.51 -20.25
C LEU A 68 -9.97 17.59 -19.04
N ASN A 69 -11.21 17.37 -18.62
CA ASN A 69 -11.52 16.62 -17.41
C ASN A 69 -10.99 15.19 -17.49
N THR A 70 -11.24 14.52 -18.62
CA THR A 70 -10.78 13.15 -18.89
C THR A 70 -9.26 13.08 -18.92
N CYS A 71 -8.61 14.08 -19.53
CA CYS A 71 -7.16 14.12 -19.61
C CYS A 71 -6.52 14.37 -18.23
N VAL A 72 -7.02 15.34 -17.45
CA VAL A 72 -6.55 15.63 -16.08
C VAL A 72 -6.74 14.41 -15.19
N GLU A 73 -7.90 13.75 -15.25
CA GLU A 73 -8.17 12.53 -14.50
C GLU A 73 -7.14 11.44 -14.83
N ARG A 74 -6.81 11.26 -16.11
CA ARG A 74 -5.79 10.30 -16.55
C ARG A 74 -4.39 10.69 -16.08
N ILE A 75 -4.02 11.97 -16.13
CA ILE A 75 -2.75 12.48 -15.61
C ILE A 75 -2.64 12.21 -14.10
N VAL A 76 -3.67 12.51 -13.32
CA VAL A 76 -3.68 12.31 -11.86
C VAL A 76 -3.63 10.82 -11.48
N LYS A 77 -4.42 9.97 -12.16
CA LYS A 77 -4.51 8.54 -11.83
C LYS A 77 -3.27 7.75 -12.26
N LYS A 78 -2.66 8.07 -13.40
CA LYS A 78 -1.56 7.28 -13.98
C LYS A 78 -0.19 7.97 -13.88
N GLY A 79 -0.17 9.27 -13.67
CA GLY A 79 1.05 10.07 -13.61
C GLY A 79 1.56 10.27 -12.19
N ASP A 80 2.53 11.17 -12.07
CA ASP A 80 3.14 11.59 -10.82
C ASP A 80 2.61 12.94 -10.38
N ILE A 81 2.35 13.08 -9.09
CA ILE A 81 1.92 14.34 -8.48
C ILE A 81 3.12 14.84 -7.69
N GLU A 82 3.58 16.05 -7.98
CA GLU A 82 4.60 16.69 -7.16
C GLU A 82 4.01 16.95 -5.78
N VAL A 83 4.74 16.56 -4.74
CA VAL A 83 4.27 16.72 -3.36
C VAL A 83 5.27 17.59 -2.61
N THR A 84 4.74 18.52 -1.79
CA THR A 84 5.58 19.40 -0.98
C THR A 84 6.31 18.61 0.11
N GLN A 85 7.32 19.22 0.72
CA GLN A 85 8.06 18.58 1.80
C GLN A 85 7.15 18.33 3.01
N GLU A 86 6.28 19.28 3.35
CA GLU A 86 5.32 19.18 4.44
C GLU A 86 4.37 17.98 4.23
N PHE A 87 3.89 17.78 3.00
CA PHE A 87 3.03 16.64 2.68
C PHE A 87 3.77 15.31 2.80
N ARG A 88 5.06 15.26 2.42
CA ARG A 88 5.90 14.06 2.61
C ARG A 88 6.09 13.76 4.09
N ASP A 89 6.36 14.79 4.89
CA ASP A 89 6.60 14.66 6.32
C ASP A 89 5.34 14.22 7.05
N GLU A 90 4.18 14.79 6.70
CA GLU A 90 2.88 14.36 7.24
C GLU A 90 2.56 12.91 6.86
N ALA A 91 2.80 12.51 5.62
CA ALA A 91 2.59 11.13 5.18
C ALA A 91 3.51 10.14 5.94
N LEU A 92 4.77 10.51 6.19
CA LEU A 92 5.70 9.72 6.99
C LEU A 92 5.27 9.64 8.46
N GLU A 93 4.79 10.74 9.04
CA GLU A 93 4.30 10.75 10.42
C GLU A 93 3.04 9.90 10.59
N ASN A 94 2.09 10.02 9.66
CA ASN A 94 0.91 9.16 9.62
C ASN A 94 1.32 7.69 9.46
N ARG A 95 2.32 7.38 8.63
CA ARG A 95 2.86 6.02 8.49
C ARG A 95 3.49 5.52 9.78
N ARG A 96 4.25 6.37 10.48
CA ARG A 96 4.86 6.06 11.78
C ARG A 96 3.79 5.69 12.81
N LYS A 97 2.71 6.48 12.90
CA LYS A 97 1.56 6.17 13.77
C LYS A 97 0.91 4.84 13.43
N GLN A 98 0.73 4.53 12.14
CA GLN A 98 0.20 3.23 11.70
C GLN A 98 1.09 2.05 12.12
N ILE A 99 2.42 2.22 12.01
CA ILE A 99 3.39 1.21 12.46
C ILE A 99 3.29 1.01 13.98
N ILE A 100 3.21 2.08 14.76
CA ILE A 100 3.08 2.01 16.22
C ILE A 100 1.76 1.32 16.61
N ASP A 101 0.65 1.72 16.00
CA ASP A 101 -0.66 1.10 16.25
C ASP A 101 -0.63 -0.40 15.92
N PHE A 102 -0.08 -0.75 14.75
CA PHE A 102 0.12 -2.14 14.35
C PHE A 102 0.95 -2.91 15.39
N LEU A 103 2.12 -2.41 15.76
CA LEU A 103 3.00 -3.09 16.71
C LEU A 103 2.38 -3.19 18.11
N SER A 104 1.63 -2.19 18.55
CA SER A 104 0.97 -2.21 19.87
C SER A 104 -0.08 -3.33 19.98
N LYS A 105 -0.75 -3.65 18.87
CA LYS A 105 -1.77 -4.71 18.77
C LYS A 105 -1.20 -6.09 18.48
N ASN A 106 -0.05 -6.16 17.81
CA ASN A 106 0.48 -7.40 17.23
C ASN A 106 1.77 -7.89 17.88
N ALA A 107 2.48 -7.04 18.61
CA ALA A 107 3.79 -7.34 19.15
C ALA A 107 3.77 -7.41 20.67
N VAL A 108 4.50 -8.39 21.19
CA VAL A 108 4.67 -8.63 22.62
C VAL A 108 6.14 -8.74 22.96
N ASN A 109 6.45 -8.48 24.22
CA ASN A 109 7.78 -8.69 24.75
C ASN A 109 8.09 -10.19 24.74
N ALA A 110 9.20 -10.59 24.11
CA ALA A 110 9.59 -11.98 23.94
C ALA A 110 9.90 -12.68 25.27
N GLN A 111 10.33 -11.93 26.29
CA GLN A 111 10.66 -12.45 27.61
C GLN A 111 9.44 -12.54 28.53
N SER A 112 8.58 -11.51 28.56
CA SER A 112 7.45 -11.44 29.50
C SER A 112 6.09 -11.80 28.89
N GLY A 113 5.99 -11.87 27.56
CA GLY A 113 4.74 -12.08 26.84
C GLY A 113 3.77 -10.91 26.87
N ARG A 114 4.12 -9.78 27.49
CA ARG A 114 3.23 -8.62 27.64
C ARG A 114 3.25 -7.73 26.39
N PRO A 115 2.12 -7.09 26.02
CA PRO A 115 2.07 -6.13 24.93
C PRO A 115 2.89 -4.87 25.27
N PHE A 116 3.36 -4.18 24.23
CA PHE A 116 4.05 -2.90 24.38
C PHE A 116 3.08 -1.72 24.37
N THR A 117 3.39 -0.68 25.14
CA THR A 117 2.67 0.59 25.05
C THR A 117 3.09 1.37 23.80
N PRO A 118 2.20 2.19 23.21
CA PRO A 118 2.55 3.03 22.07
C PRO A 118 3.78 3.92 22.31
N ASP A 119 3.88 4.55 23.48
CA ASP A 119 4.99 5.46 23.83
C ASP A 119 6.36 4.74 23.86
N LEU A 120 6.38 3.49 24.35
CA LEU A 120 7.59 2.68 24.37
C LEU A 120 8.01 2.28 22.95
N LEU A 121 7.05 1.95 22.09
CA LEU A 121 7.33 1.65 20.68
C LEU A 121 7.83 2.89 19.93
N GLU A 122 7.24 4.06 20.18
CA GLU A 122 7.66 5.31 19.56
C GLU A 122 9.11 5.67 19.93
N SER A 123 9.43 5.62 21.22
CA SER A 123 10.79 5.88 21.70
C SER A 123 11.81 4.85 21.19
N SER A 124 11.42 3.56 21.15
CA SER A 124 12.27 2.49 20.62
C SER A 124 12.51 2.64 19.11
N LEU A 125 11.51 3.06 18.33
CA LEU A 125 11.66 3.33 16.90
C LEU A 125 12.63 4.49 16.65
N LYS A 126 12.53 5.56 17.44
CA LYS A 126 13.47 6.71 17.37
C LYS A 126 14.89 6.26 17.71
N GLN A 127 15.07 5.49 18.79
CA GLN A 127 16.38 4.99 19.22
C GLN A 127 16.99 4.00 18.23
N ALA A 128 16.19 3.14 17.62
CA ALA A 128 16.65 2.18 16.63
C ALA A 128 17.11 2.84 15.32
N GLY A 129 16.75 4.12 15.08
CA GLY A 129 17.13 4.85 13.87
C GLY A 129 16.57 4.23 12.59
N VAL A 130 15.45 3.49 12.69
CA VAL A 130 14.89 2.79 11.54
C VAL A 130 14.26 3.80 10.59
N LYS A 131 14.70 3.77 9.32
CA LYS A 131 14.12 4.59 8.26
C LYS A 131 12.71 4.07 7.92
N ILE A 132 11.70 4.89 8.21
CA ILE A 132 10.31 4.66 7.80
C ILE A 132 10.14 5.16 6.37
N GLU A 133 9.50 4.33 5.54
CA GLU A 133 9.25 4.62 4.13
C GLU A 133 7.74 4.79 3.90
N ASN A 134 7.33 5.58 2.91
CA ASN A 134 5.90 5.77 2.61
C ASN A 134 5.32 4.60 1.77
N VAL A 135 5.55 3.38 2.23
CA VAL A 135 4.98 2.13 1.69
C VAL A 135 4.04 1.50 2.71
N SER A 136 3.27 0.47 2.34
CA SER A 136 2.40 -0.23 3.31
C SER A 136 3.20 -0.78 4.49
N VAL A 137 2.56 -0.88 5.66
CA VAL A 137 3.21 -1.37 6.89
C VAL A 137 3.76 -2.78 6.67
N ASP A 138 2.98 -3.65 6.03
CA ASP A 138 3.33 -5.05 5.76
C ASP A 138 4.65 -5.19 4.99
N LYS A 139 4.90 -4.29 4.02
CA LYS A 139 6.11 -4.33 3.19
C LYS A 139 7.39 -3.96 3.93
N GLN A 140 7.28 -3.24 5.05
CA GLN A 140 8.43 -2.73 5.81
C GLN A 140 8.51 -3.26 7.24
N ILE A 141 7.48 -3.95 7.73
CA ILE A 141 7.38 -4.39 9.13
C ILE A 141 8.54 -5.30 9.52
N ASN A 142 8.94 -6.23 8.66
CA ASN A 142 10.06 -7.15 8.94
C ASN A 142 11.38 -6.39 9.15
N LYS A 143 11.67 -5.41 8.29
CA LYS A 143 12.86 -4.55 8.42
C LYS A 143 12.81 -3.72 9.71
N ILE A 144 11.63 -3.24 10.09
CA ILE A 144 11.44 -2.48 11.33
C ILE A 144 11.66 -3.36 12.56
N LEU A 145 11.13 -4.59 12.57
CA LEU A 145 11.32 -5.54 13.66
C LEU A 145 12.80 -5.88 13.86
N GLU A 146 13.55 -6.11 12.78
CA GLU A 146 14.99 -6.37 12.88
C GLU A 146 15.77 -5.21 13.51
N GLY A 147 15.36 -3.98 13.26
CA GLY A 147 15.90 -2.79 13.94
C GLY A 147 15.50 -2.75 15.42
N LEU A 148 14.22 -2.96 15.71
CA LEU A 148 13.68 -2.91 17.07
C LEU A 148 14.21 -4.01 17.99
N LYS A 149 14.47 -5.22 17.46
CA LYS A 149 15.06 -6.35 18.21
C LYS A 149 16.40 -6.00 18.87
N ARG A 150 17.13 -5.01 18.35
CA ARG A 150 18.41 -4.53 18.91
C ARG A 150 18.22 -3.66 20.15
N ILE A 151 17.04 -3.06 20.31
CA ILE A 151 16.72 -2.13 21.39
C ILE A 151 15.83 -2.80 22.45
N ILE A 152 14.82 -3.56 22.02
CA ILE A 152 13.87 -4.24 22.87
C ILE A 152 13.65 -5.69 22.43
N PRO A 153 13.40 -6.63 23.35
CA PRO A 153 13.07 -8.01 23.01
C PRO A 153 11.63 -8.09 22.47
N ILE A 154 11.46 -7.74 21.19
CA ILE A 154 10.15 -7.71 20.51
C ILE A 154 9.94 -8.98 19.68
N LYS A 155 8.74 -9.57 19.79
CA LYS A 155 8.25 -10.60 18.87
C LYS A 155 6.83 -10.26 18.43
N ILE A 156 6.48 -10.58 17.19
CA ILE A 156 5.08 -10.55 16.74
C ILE A 156 4.40 -11.82 17.22
N GLU A 157 3.22 -11.69 17.79
CA GLU A 157 2.35 -12.82 18.08
C GLU A 157 1.77 -13.33 16.76
N THR A 158 2.09 -14.58 16.44
CA THR A 158 1.71 -15.23 15.19
C THR A 158 0.95 -16.51 15.51
N LYS A 159 0.04 -16.89 14.61
CA LYS A 159 -0.68 -18.16 14.65
C LYS A 159 -0.31 -18.99 13.43
N LYS A 160 -0.10 -20.28 13.67
CA LYS A 160 0.05 -21.27 12.59
C LYS A 160 -1.32 -21.70 12.09
N ILE A 161 -1.54 -21.50 10.79
CA ILE A 161 -2.80 -21.81 10.13
C ILE A 161 -2.50 -22.76 8.99
N LYS A 162 -3.18 -23.90 9.00
CA LYS A 162 -3.20 -24.85 7.91
C LYS A 162 -4.31 -24.49 6.94
N ILE A 163 -4.00 -24.41 5.66
CA ILE A 163 -4.96 -24.08 4.61
C ILE A 163 -4.89 -25.11 3.51
N LYS A 164 -6.05 -25.64 3.11
CA LYS A 164 -6.21 -26.47 1.91
C LYS A 164 -6.95 -25.68 0.83
N ILE A 165 -6.30 -25.49 -0.30
CA ILE A 165 -6.78 -24.69 -1.43
C ILE A 165 -7.06 -25.62 -2.61
N PRO A 166 -8.29 -25.66 -3.15
CA PRO A 166 -8.60 -26.45 -4.34
C PRO A 166 -7.78 -26.04 -5.56
N ALA A 167 -7.45 -27.01 -6.43
CA ALA A 167 -6.61 -26.82 -7.62
C ALA A 167 -6.99 -25.59 -8.47
N GLN A 168 -8.29 -25.31 -8.59
CA GLN A 168 -8.88 -24.23 -9.38
C GLN A 168 -8.46 -22.81 -8.94
N PHE A 169 -8.09 -22.65 -7.67
CA PHE A 169 -7.77 -21.33 -7.08
C PHE A 169 -6.29 -21.15 -6.76
N THR A 170 -5.48 -22.20 -6.84
CA THR A 170 -4.06 -22.21 -6.41
C THR A 170 -3.24 -21.08 -7.02
N GLY A 171 -3.34 -20.87 -8.34
CA GLY A 171 -2.62 -19.80 -9.04
C GLY A 171 -3.01 -18.39 -8.61
N GLN A 172 -4.29 -18.16 -8.29
CA GLN A 172 -4.79 -16.84 -7.86
C GLN A 172 -4.41 -16.56 -6.40
N THR A 173 -4.35 -17.60 -5.55
CA THR A 173 -4.00 -17.47 -4.13
C THR A 173 -2.50 -17.42 -3.87
N TYR A 174 -1.65 -17.86 -4.82
CA TYR A 174 -0.21 -18.04 -4.58
C TYR A 174 0.48 -16.75 -4.11
N GLY A 175 0.12 -15.59 -4.67
CA GLY A 175 0.67 -14.31 -4.25
C GLY A 175 0.34 -13.92 -2.81
N LEU A 176 -0.84 -14.29 -2.31
CA LEU A 176 -1.28 -14.00 -0.94
C LEU A 176 -0.60 -14.93 0.07
N ILE A 177 -0.51 -16.22 -0.24
CA ILE A 177 0.04 -17.23 0.69
C ILE A 177 1.57 -17.15 0.78
N GLN A 178 2.26 -16.78 -0.30
CA GLN A 178 3.73 -16.71 -0.36
C GLN A 178 4.31 -15.75 0.70
N GLU A 179 3.56 -14.72 1.08
CA GLU A 179 3.99 -13.72 2.07
C GLU A 179 4.16 -14.31 3.48
N TYR A 180 3.32 -15.28 3.86
CA TYR A 180 3.29 -15.88 5.20
C TYR A 180 3.65 -17.38 5.19
N LYS A 181 4.14 -17.90 4.06
CA LYS A 181 4.38 -19.32 3.84
C LYS A 181 5.52 -19.86 4.70
N GLU A 182 5.23 -20.90 5.48
CA GLU A 182 6.24 -21.69 6.19
C GLU A 182 6.52 -23.00 5.47
N LYS A 183 5.46 -23.73 5.07
CA LYS A 183 5.56 -25.01 4.32
C LYS A 183 4.43 -25.14 3.32
N GLU A 184 4.69 -25.80 2.20
CA GLU A 184 3.67 -26.17 1.21
C GLU A 184 3.82 -27.63 0.78
N GLU A 185 2.70 -28.24 0.44
CA GLU A 185 2.59 -29.61 -0.07
C GLU A 185 1.50 -29.67 -1.15
N TRP A 186 1.85 -30.21 -2.31
CA TRP A 186 0.90 -30.46 -3.39
C TRP A 186 0.31 -31.86 -3.24
N LEU A 187 -1.01 -31.94 -3.16
CA LEU A 187 -1.72 -33.21 -3.05
C LEU A 187 -1.93 -33.84 -4.44
N SER A 188 -2.19 -35.14 -4.44
CA SER A 188 -2.40 -35.92 -5.67
C SER A 188 -3.62 -35.50 -6.49
N ASP A 189 -4.60 -34.84 -5.86
CA ASP A 189 -5.79 -34.24 -6.49
C ASP A 189 -5.51 -32.84 -7.10
N GLY A 190 -4.26 -32.38 -7.04
CA GLY A 190 -3.84 -31.06 -7.50
C GLY A 190 -4.20 -29.91 -6.54
N SER A 191 -4.79 -30.20 -5.38
CA SER A 191 -4.99 -29.20 -4.34
C SER A 191 -3.67 -28.87 -3.62
N LEU A 192 -3.60 -27.65 -3.10
CA LEU A 192 -2.42 -27.14 -2.41
C LEU A 192 -2.71 -27.05 -0.92
N GLU A 193 -1.89 -27.71 -0.12
CA GLU A 193 -1.91 -27.62 1.33
C GLU A 193 -0.74 -26.75 1.80
N VAL A 194 -1.02 -25.75 2.64
CA VAL A 194 0.00 -24.78 3.08
C VAL A 194 -0.13 -24.54 4.58
N ILE A 195 1.01 -24.50 5.25
CA ILE A 195 1.12 -24.01 6.63
C ILE A 195 1.65 -22.59 6.57
N LEU A 196 0.85 -21.66 7.09
CA LEU A 196 1.14 -20.24 7.15
C LEU A 196 1.40 -19.82 8.59
N ASN A 197 2.34 -18.89 8.77
CA ASN A 197 2.56 -18.24 10.06
C ASN A 197 2.12 -16.77 9.99
N ILE A 198 0.92 -16.49 10.47
CA ILE A 198 0.24 -15.20 10.25
C ILE A 198 0.20 -14.39 11.56
N PRO A 199 0.58 -13.10 11.54
CA PRO A 199 0.36 -12.20 12.68
C PRO A 199 -1.12 -12.12 13.07
N VAL A 200 -1.42 -12.15 14.37
CA VAL A 200 -2.81 -12.21 14.87
C VAL A 200 -3.67 -11.05 14.35
N GLY A 201 -3.15 -9.84 14.27
CA GLY A 201 -3.91 -8.65 13.83
C GLY A 201 -4.06 -8.49 12.32
N VAL A 202 -3.39 -9.30 11.48
CA VAL A 202 -3.70 -9.38 10.03
C VAL A 202 -4.52 -10.63 9.68
N GLN A 203 -4.79 -11.49 10.67
CA GLN A 203 -5.46 -12.77 10.47
C GLN A 203 -6.84 -12.60 9.81
N MET A 204 -7.64 -11.63 10.27
CA MET A 204 -8.97 -11.37 9.73
C MET A 204 -8.90 -10.86 8.28
N ASP A 205 -8.06 -9.87 8.01
CA ASP A 205 -7.84 -9.32 6.66
C ASP A 205 -7.34 -10.40 5.69
N PHE A 206 -6.48 -11.31 6.17
CA PHE A 206 -6.01 -12.45 5.40
C PHE A 206 -7.17 -13.39 5.04
N TYR A 207 -8.03 -13.75 6.00
CA TYR A 207 -9.18 -14.60 5.74
C TYR A 207 -10.17 -13.95 4.77
N ASP A 208 -10.42 -12.65 4.89
CA ASP A 208 -11.30 -11.92 3.97
C ASP A 208 -10.77 -11.95 2.53
N ARG A 209 -9.45 -11.73 2.36
CA ARG A 209 -8.81 -11.82 1.04
C ARG A 209 -8.84 -13.23 0.47
N LEU A 210 -8.56 -14.24 1.30
CA LEU A 210 -8.60 -15.64 0.88
C LEU A 210 -10.02 -16.05 0.45
N ASN A 211 -11.04 -15.66 1.23
CA ASN A 211 -12.45 -15.95 0.92
C ASN A 211 -12.90 -15.22 -0.34
N LYS A 212 -12.45 -13.99 -0.57
CA LYS A 212 -12.76 -13.25 -1.79
C LYS A 212 -12.21 -13.92 -3.05
N ILE A 213 -11.02 -14.54 -2.98
CA ILE A 213 -10.42 -15.24 -4.12
C ILE A 213 -11.06 -16.61 -4.32
N THR A 214 -11.22 -17.36 -3.23
CA THR A 214 -11.66 -18.77 -3.28
C THR A 214 -13.17 -18.94 -3.19
N HIS A 215 -13.93 -17.84 -3.02
CA HIS A 215 -15.37 -17.85 -2.79
C HIS A 215 -15.78 -18.76 -1.62
N GLY A 216 -14.92 -18.84 -0.59
CA GLY A 216 -15.11 -19.69 0.58
C GLY A 216 -14.76 -21.17 0.37
N ALA A 217 -14.18 -21.55 -0.78
CA ALA A 217 -13.80 -22.94 -1.06
C ALA A 217 -12.52 -23.40 -0.36
N ALA A 218 -11.71 -22.49 0.20
CA ALA A 218 -10.54 -22.85 0.99
C ALA A 218 -10.95 -23.35 2.38
N ILE A 219 -10.35 -24.46 2.81
CA ILE A 219 -10.55 -24.99 4.16
C ILE A 219 -9.38 -24.52 5.02
N THR A 220 -9.68 -23.82 6.12
CA THR A 220 -8.68 -23.33 7.07
C THR A 220 -8.80 -24.09 8.40
N SER A 221 -7.67 -24.30 9.06
CA SER A 221 -7.60 -24.95 10.38
C SER A 221 -6.47 -24.34 11.19
N GLU A 222 -6.76 -23.84 12.38
CA GLU A 222 -5.71 -23.36 13.29
C GLU A 222 -4.95 -24.55 13.86
N ILE A 223 -3.62 -24.54 13.71
CA ILE A 223 -2.75 -25.50 14.39
C ILE A 223 -2.49 -24.90 15.77
N LYS A 224 -3.06 -25.52 16.81
CA LYS A 224 -2.66 -25.22 18.19
C LYS A 224 -1.29 -25.84 18.43
N GLU A 225 -0.29 -25.02 18.71
CA GLU A 225 0.95 -25.46 19.36
C GLU A 225 0.69 -25.80 20.83
#